data_AF-A0A072P0B9-F1
#
_entry.id   AF-A0A072P0B9-F1
#
_cell.length_a   1.000
_cell.length_b   1.000
_cell.length_c   1.000
_cell.angle_alpha   90.00
_cell.angle_beta   90.00
_cell.angle_gamma   90.00
#
_symmetry.space_group_name_H-M   'P 1'
#
loop_
_entity.id
_entity.type
_entity.pdbx_description
1 polymer ?
#
loop_
_entity_poly.entity_id
_entity_poly.type
_entity_poly.pdbx_seq_one_letter_code
_entity_poly.pdbx_strand_id
1 'polypeptide(L)'
;MLQIVREGHPDRVLLGLLNPDIALDFISTSTDEDFADALCSLDPEYFIVPFRDLHYHLSPTLETRPQFRYVKSFEERTTTFINILNKLTEERINAVRAIPLRVHCHLLKCHAACGRADLAKHVFYKSMPEDQLMPDRACYNYLMEALTWNNAYSGRERYKLRVTGDRLAFRSYDDRPLNLAGHGVASPSNPENKDSIRIQVLKIFNDLVRQGISGDEATFCHLMIAMGREGDMEGVKSILKSVWNIDIDGLNAYDEEELESPTFYVENSILRPSERLLFTIAHIFGSNNQIDTASTLLDYVSRHYNMEISSKVWNHLLGWAYSLFSQGRPWQRRRGLNIGRPSAAAVESLFAVLQGEPYNIQFGIVPLHYRIRVRLAKRVLDPLLSDVRDCLRQLDDDRLQLSTLYDKLRVLVLDNYGDTHQGDLATVGFLNLRREFILTALRTEAHLQMMIVNLRNMFKENHFAGGGKEVEYSWRRLPKLILEFPDFLPNIVPYYTPTGHVMLILKETRKQAILETNTWQMTRTSSLRNMLDTFSPFKLMHATWVLSEGSNELICRYFDSLNDPSAENVTVDWVAKDEFNTRKWRLNEPSYRDPYPPSADRPESGWSPWPGPPPPRGSQIRY
;
A
#
# COMPACT_ATOMS: atom_id res chain seq x y z
N MET A 1 -19.14 18.78 -21.71
CA MET A 1 -18.57 17.47 -21.34
C MET A 1 -17.71 16.82 -22.43
N LEU A 2 -18.19 16.62 -23.67
CA LEU A 2 -17.41 15.95 -24.73
C LEU A 2 -16.03 16.56 -24.99
N GLN A 3 -15.90 17.89 -24.92
CA GLN A 3 -14.61 18.57 -25.03
C GLN A 3 -13.65 18.17 -23.89
N ILE A 4 -14.16 18.03 -22.66
CA ILE A 4 -13.38 17.61 -21.48
C ILE A 4 -12.86 16.18 -21.67
N VAL A 5 -13.71 15.29 -22.20
CA VAL A 5 -13.32 13.90 -22.51
C VAL A 5 -12.22 13.88 -23.59
N ARG A 6 -12.34 14.71 -24.63
CA ARG A 6 -11.33 14.82 -25.70
C ARG A 6 -9.99 15.35 -25.24
N GLU A 7 -9.96 16.20 -24.20
CA GLU A 7 -8.70 16.65 -23.58
C GLU A 7 -7.97 15.51 -22.84
N GLY A 8 -8.68 14.43 -22.50
CA GLY A 8 -8.08 13.19 -22.00
C GLY A 8 -7.51 13.25 -20.58
N HIS A 9 -7.80 14.31 -19.80
CA HIS A 9 -7.29 14.45 -18.44
C HIS A 9 -8.22 13.79 -17.39
N PRO A 10 -7.80 12.72 -16.68
CA PRO A 10 -8.70 11.93 -15.83
C PRO A 10 -9.37 12.74 -14.71
N ASP A 11 -8.63 13.57 -13.96
CA ASP A 11 -9.23 14.40 -12.90
C ASP A 11 -10.24 15.40 -13.47
N ARG A 12 -10.04 15.89 -14.71
CA ARG A 12 -10.91 16.92 -15.28
C ARG A 12 -12.21 16.30 -15.75
N VAL A 13 -12.14 15.10 -16.32
CA VAL A 13 -13.32 14.27 -16.63
C VAL A 13 -14.09 13.95 -15.35
N LEU A 14 -13.41 13.52 -14.28
CA LEU A 14 -14.05 13.28 -12.98
C LEU A 14 -14.79 14.51 -12.46
N LEU A 15 -14.12 15.66 -12.39
CA LEU A 15 -14.73 16.89 -11.90
C LEU A 15 -15.88 17.37 -12.79
N GLY A 16 -15.79 17.17 -14.10
CA GLY A 16 -16.88 17.43 -15.04
C GLY A 16 -18.09 16.53 -14.84
N LEU A 17 -17.88 15.24 -14.57
CA LEU A 17 -18.95 14.28 -14.25
C LEU A 17 -19.60 14.52 -12.88
N LEU A 18 -18.89 15.19 -11.97
CA LEU A 18 -19.40 15.52 -10.64
C LEU A 18 -20.06 16.90 -10.56
N ASN A 19 -19.85 17.76 -11.56
CA ASN A 19 -20.48 19.07 -11.64
C ASN A 19 -21.92 18.91 -12.19
N PRO A 20 -22.98 19.23 -11.41
CA PRO A 20 -24.37 19.03 -11.82
C PRO A 20 -24.73 19.72 -13.14
N ASP A 21 -24.21 20.93 -13.36
CA ASP A 21 -24.51 21.76 -14.54
C ASP A 21 -23.94 21.16 -15.83
N ILE A 22 -22.90 20.34 -15.71
CA ILE A 22 -22.22 19.68 -16.84
C ILE A 22 -22.70 18.23 -16.99
N ALA A 23 -22.87 17.52 -15.88
CA ALA A 23 -23.10 16.10 -15.83
C ALA A 23 -24.53 15.71 -16.22
N LEU A 24 -25.55 16.44 -15.74
CA LEU A 24 -26.96 16.05 -15.93
C LEU A 24 -27.36 16.00 -17.41
N ASP A 25 -26.97 17.03 -18.16
CA ASP A 25 -27.22 17.07 -19.61
C ASP A 25 -26.42 15.97 -20.33
N PHE A 26 -25.15 15.78 -19.99
CA PHE A 26 -24.32 14.75 -20.61
C PHE A 26 -24.83 13.33 -20.34
N ILE A 27 -25.11 12.98 -19.08
CA ILE A 27 -25.52 11.63 -18.68
C ILE A 27 -26.87 11.27 -19.33
N SER A 28 -27.76 12.22 -19.56
CA SER A 28 -29.08 11.97 -20.18
C SER A 28 -29.03 11.92 -21.72
N THR A 29 -28.20 12.75 -22.36
CA THR A 29 -28.20 12.94 -23.82
C THR A 29 -27.10 12.20 -24.57
N SER A 30 -25.97 11.89 -23.92
CA SER A 30 -24.80 11.28 -24.57
C SER A 30 -25.08 9.89 -25.16
N THR A 31 -24.30 9.52 -26.18
CA THR A 31 -24.30 8.15 -26.71
C THR A 31 -23.67 7.19 -25.70
N ASP A 32 -23.96 5.89 -25.86
CA ASP A 32 -23.40 4.87 -24.96
C ASP A 32 -21.88 4.80 -25.04
N GLU A 33 -21.30 5.05 -26.22
CA GLU A 33 -19.85 5.11 -26.43
C GLU A 33 -19.23 6.35 -25.79
N ASP A 34 -19.84 7.54 -25.95
CA ASP A 34 -19.33 8.76 -25.32
C ASP A 34 -19.35 8.65 -23.79
N PHE A 35 -20.42 8.06 -23.23
CA PHE A 35 -20.50 7.78 -21.81
C PHE A 35 -19.46 6.76 -21.37
N ALA A 36 -19.26 5.69 -22.15
CA ALA A 36 -18.23 4.69 -21.89
C ALA A 36 -16.83 5.31 -21.91
N ASP A 37 -16.52 6.18 -22.87
CA ASP A 37 -15.24 6.88 -22.94
C ASP A 37 -15.03 7.80 -21.73
N ALA A 38 -16.06 8.54 -21.33
CA ALA A 38 -15.99 9.39 -20.14
C ALA A 38 -15.74 8.57 -18.87
N LEU A 39 -16.53 7.52 -18.63
CA LEU A 39 -16.42 6.71 -17.42
C LEU A 39 -15.14 5.87 -17.40
N CYS A 40 -14.73 5.29 -18.53
CA CYS A 40 -13.51 4.50 -18.63
C CYS A 40 -12.24 5.35 -18.49
N SER A 41 -12.31 6.67 -18.74
CA SER A 41 -11.20 7.58 -18.42
C SER A 41 -10.94 7.69 -16.92
N LEU A 42 -11.90 7.29 -16.07
CA LEU A 42 -11.73 7.16 -14.63
C LEU A 42 -10.95 5.89 -14.29
N ASP A 43 -9.71 5.81 -14.78
CA ASP A 43 -8.86 4.62 -14.68
C ASP A 43 -8.35 4.42 -13.24
N PRO A 44 -8.52 3.23 -12.63
CA PRO A 44 -7.95 2.95 -11.33
C PRO A 44 -6.42 3.04 -11.30
N GLU A 45 -5.71 2.89 -12.43
CA GLU A 45 -4.27 3.15 -12.53
C GLU A 45 -3.91 4.60 -12.22
N TYR A 46 -4.85 5.53 -12.42
CA TYR A 46 -4.69 6.93 -12.04
C TYR A 46 -5.20 7.17 -10.61
N PHE A 47 -6.41 6.72 -10.28
CA PHE A 47 -7.09 7.13 -9.05
C PHE A 47 -6.80 6.26 -7.82
N ILE A 48 -6.40 5.00 -8.00
CA ILE A 48 -6.34 3.99 -6.94
C ILE A 48 -4.95 3.40 -6.77
N VAL A 49 -4.35 2.84 -7.83
CA VAL A 49 -3.13 2.03 -7.76
C VAL A 49 -1.93 2.78 -7.15
N PRO A 50 -1.61 4.03 -7.54
CA PRO A 50 -0.48 4.74 -6.94
C PRO A 50 -0.68 5.02 -5.45
N PHE A 51 -1.93 5.25 -5.04
CA PHE A 51 -2.27 5.44 -3.63
C PHE A 51 -2.20 4.13 -2.86
N ARG A 52 -2.67 3.02 -3.43
CA ARG A 52 -2.60 1.68 -2.85
C ARG A 52 -1.17 1.33 -2.45
N ASP A 53 -0.24 1.53 -3.37
CA ASP A 53 1.17 1.16 -3.21
C ASP A 53 1.84 2.02 -2.12
N LEU A 54 1.51 3.31 -2.03
CA LEU A 54 1.99 4.20 -0.96
C LEU A 54 1.37 3.86 0.41
N HIS A 55 0.05 3.62 0.45
CA HIS A 55 -0.65 3.35 1.71
C HIS A 55 -0.22 2.04 2.35
N TYR A 56 0.26 1.07 1.57
CA TYR A 56 0.86 -0.16 2.10
C TYR A 56 1.96 0.11 3.15
N HIS A 57 2.70 1.22 2.99
CA HIS A 57 3.79 1.63 3.86
C HIS A 57 3.42 2.66 4.91
N LEU A 58 2.24 3.29 4.80
CA LEU A 58 1.77 4.29 5.76
C LEU A 58 1.19 3.64 7.02
N SER A 59 1.50 4.22 8.18
CA SER A 59 0.93 3.78 9.44
C SER A 59 -0.55 4.19 9.51
N PRO A 60 -1.48 3.27 9.79
CA PRO A 60 -2.90 3.62 9.99
C PRO A 60 -3.13 4.57 11.17
N THR A 61 -2.16 4.72 12.08
CA THR A 61 -2.25 5.71 13.18
C THR A 61 -2.37 7.14 12.66
N LEU A 62 -1.83 7.44 11.48
CA LEU A 62 -1.91 8.76 10.85
C LEU A 62 -3.34 9.16 10.47
N GLU A 63 -4.31 8.25 10.47
CA GLU A 63 -5.73 8.59 10.28
C GLU A 63 -6.31 9.41 11.43
N THR A 64 -5.67 9.36 12.60
CA THR A 64 -6.13 10.02 13.82
C THR A 64 -5.06 10.88 14.49
N ARG A 65 -3.78 10.46 14.46
CA ARG A 65 -2.69 11.15 15.17
C ARG A 65 -1.32 11.01 14.47
N PRO A 66 -0.47 12.05 14.56
CA PRO A 66 -0.77 13.37 15.13
C PRO A 66 -1.61 14.21 14.17
N GLN A 67 -2.46 15.11 14.70
CA GLN A 67 -3.41 15.90 13.91
C GLN A 67 -2.74 16.69 12.77
N PHE A 68 -1.52 17.19 12.99
CA PHE A 68 -0.77 17.99 12.02
C PHE A 68 -0.10 17.17 10.89
N ARG A 69 -0.10 15.83 10.95
CA ARG A 69 0.38 14.92 9.88
C ARG A 69 -0.72 13.97 9.42
N TYR A 70 -1.98 14.32 9.66
CA TYR A 70 -3.14 13.49 9.35
C TYR A 70 -3.14 13.03 7.89
N VAL A 71 -3.38 11.73 7.63
CA VAL A 71 -3.50 11.13 6.29
C VAL A 71 -4.86 10.42 6.16
N LYS A 72 -5.57 10.65 5.05
CA LYS A 72 -6.80 9.91 4.70
C LYS A 72 -6.51 8.43 4.52
N SER A 73 -7.44 7.57 4.90
CA SER A 73 -7.23 6.12 4.73
C SER A 73 -7.35 5.70 3.26
N PHE A 74 -6.71 4.58 2.91
CA PHE A 74 -6.87 4.03 1.56
C PHE A 74 -8.31 3.58 1.32
N GLU A 75 -8.96 3.03 2.35
CA GLU A 75 -10.34 2.57 2.23
C GLU A 75 -11.36 3.72 2.10
N GLU A 76 -11.11 4.88 2.71
CA GLU A 76 -11.89 6.09 2.45
C GLU A 76 -11.84 6.43 0.96
N ARG A 77 -10.62 6.45 0.38
CA ARG A 77 -10.43 6.72 -1.04
C ARG A 77 -11.14 5.71 -1.93
N THR A 78 -10.97 4.41 -1.69
CA THR A 78 -11.58 3.37 -2.54
C THR A 78 -13.10 3.36 -2.41
N THR A 79 -13.64 3.58 -1.20
CA THR A 79 -15.09 3.64 -0.97
C THR A 79 -15.71 4.82 -1.70
N THR A 80 -15.16 6.03 -1.54
CA THR A 80 -15.69 7.22 -2.24
C THR A 80 -15.55 7.09 -3.75
N PHE A 81 -14.43 6.57 -4.26
CA PHE A 81 -14.26 6.36 -5.70
C PHE A 81 -15.30 5.39 -6.27
N ILE A 82 -15.57 4.27 -5.58
CA ILE A 82 -16.61 3.32 -5.95
C ILE A 82 -18.01 3.94 -5.88
N ASN A 83 -18.31 4.72 -4.84
CA ASN A 83 -19.59 5.40 -4.69
C ASN A 83 -19.83 6.39 -5.84
N ILE A 84 -18.78 7.08 -6.32
CA ILE A 84 -18.82 7.92 -7.51
C ILE A 84 -19.19 7.11 -8.75
N LEU A 85 -18.49 6.01 -9.02
CA LEU A 85 -18.79 5.16 -10.18
C LEU A 85 -20.24 4.64 -10.13
N ASN A 86 -20.65 4.08 -8.98
CA ASN A 86 -22.01 3.56 -8.80
C ASN A 86 -23.06 4.63 -9.03
N LYS A 87 -22.89 5.84 -8.47
CA LYS A 87 -23.86 6.92 -8.64
C LYS A 87 -23.97 7.38 -10.09
N LEU A 88 -22.85 7.52 -10.80
CA LEU A 88 -22.86 7.89 -12.22
C LEU A 88 -23.57 6.83 -13.07
N THR A 89 -23.37 5.55 -12.74
CA THR A 89 -24.05 4.44 -13.39
C THR A 89 -25.56 4.42 -13.08
N GLU A 90 -25.94 4.64 -11.82
CA GLU A 90 -27.35 4.75 -11.39
C GLU A 90 -28.06 5.92 -12.07
N GLU A 91 -27.42 7.09 -12.18
CA GLU A 91 -27.97 8.25 -12.89
C GLU A 91 -28.19 7.96 -14.38
N ARG A 92 -27.28 7.22 -15.03
CA ARG A 92 -27.45 6.77 -16.42
C ARG A 92 -28.63 5.80 -16.58
N ILE A 93 -28.78 4.84 -15.66
CA ILE A 93 -29.93 3.90 -15.64
C ILE A 93 -31.24 4.66 -15.44
N ASN A 94 -31.28 5.61 -14.52
CA ASN A 94 -32.46 6.43 -14.25
C ASN A 94 -32.86 7.31 -15.45
N ALA A 95 -31.90 7.66 -16.31
CA ALA A 95 -32.15 8.30 -17.60
C ALA A 95 -32.63 7.33 -18.70
N VAL A 96 -32.90 6.06 -18.37
CA VAL A 96 -33.37 4.99 -19.27
C VAL A 96 -32.40 4.77 -20.44
N ARG A 97 -31.11 4.76 -20.11
CA ARG A 97 -30.01 4.50 -21.07
C ARG A 97 -29.31 3.20 -20.74
N ALA A 98 -28.84 2.50 -21.77
CA ALA A 98 -28.12 1.26 -21.62
C ALA A 98 -26.70 1.50 -21.06
N ILE A 99 -26.18 0.49 -20.37
CA ILE A 99 -24.78 0.45 -19.94
C ILE A 99 -24.05 -0.56 -20.82
N PRO A 100 -23.08 -0.14 -21.64
CA PRO A 100 -22.37 -1.06 -22.53
C PRO A 100 -21.43 -1.99 -21.76
N LEU A 101 -21.08 -3.14 -22.35
CA LEU A 101 -20.16 -4.13 -21.76
C LEU A 101 -18.83 -3.52 -21.32
N ARG A 102 -18.30 -2.56 -22.08
CA ARG A 102 -17.04 -1.87 -21.76
C ARG A 102 -17.11 -1.15 -20.41
N VAL A 103 -18.25 -0.56 -20.06
CA VAL A 103 -18.46 0.07 -18.75
C VAL A 103 -18.48 -0.99 -17.65
N HIS A 104 -19.20 -2.10 -17.83
CA HIS A 104 -19.20 -3.18 -16.83
C HIS A 104 -17.81 -3.80 -16.63
N CYS A 105 -17.06 -4.01 -17.72
CA CYS A 105 -15.68 -4.45 -17.68
C CYS A 105 -14.78 -3.46 -16.90
N HIS A 106 -14.98 -2.16 -17.12
CA HIS A 106 -14.29 -1.11 -16.37
C HIS A 106 -14.66 -1.08 -14.89
N LEU A 107 -15.94 -1.25 -14.54
CA LEU A 107 -16.37 -1.38 -13.14
C LEU A 107 -15.69 -2.58 -12.46
N LEU A 108 -15.60 -3.72 -13.14
CA LEU A 108 -14.84 -4.88 -12.65
C LEU A 108 -13.36 -4.54 -12.45
N LYS A 109 -12.71 -3.86 -13.40
CA LYS A 109 -11.32 -3.38 -13.28
C LYS A 109 -11.15 -2.49 -12.05
N CYS A 110 -12.07 -1.55 -11.81
CA CYS A 110 -12.08 -0.68 -10.64
C CYS A 110 -12.24 -1.47 -9.34
N HIS A 111 -13.17 -2.42 -9.28
CA HIS A 111 -13.38 -3.26 -8.10
C HIS A 111 -12.18 -4.18 -7.82
N ALA A 112 -11.53 -4.71 -8.85
CA ALA A 112 -10.30 -5.49 -8.75
C ALA A 112 -9.15 -4.65 -8.14
N ALA A 113 -8.91 -3.45 -8.67
CA ALA A 113 -7.88 -2.54 -8.16
C ALA A 113 -8.14 -2.11 -6.70
N CYS A 114 -9.40 -1.97 -6.31
CA CYS A 114 -9.82 -1.66 -4.94
C CYS A 114 -9.83 -2.89 -4.00
N GLY A 115 -9.74 -4.11 -4.53
CA GLY A 115 -9.84 -5.36 -3.76
C GLY A 115 -11.24 -5.62 -3.19
N ARG A 116 -12.30 -5.35 -3.97
CA ARG A 116 -13.71 -5.47 -3.57
C ARG A 116 -14.43 -6.58 -4.33
N ALA A 117 -14.30 -7.82 -3.85
CA ALA A 117 -14.89 -8.98 -4.52
C ALA A 117 -16.42 -9.03 -4.45
N ASP A 118 -17.01 -8.51 -3.38
CA ASP A 118 -18.45 -8.40 -3.17
C ASP A 118 -19.12 -7.62 -4.32
N LEU A 119 -18.55 -6.46 -4.63
CA LEU A 119 -19.05 -5.59 -5.69
C LEU A 119 -18.75 -6.14 -7.08
N ALA A 120 -17.56 -6.72 -7.30
CA ALA A 120 -17.24 -7.37 -8.57
C ALA A 120 -18.20 -8.53 -8.88
N LYS A 121 -18.55 -9.35 -7.88
CA LYS A 121 -19.57 -10.41 -8.04
C LYS A 121 -20.93 -9.85 -8.40
N HIS A 122 -21.34 -8.73 -7.79
CA HIS A 122 -22.62 -8.10 -8.10
C HIS A 122 -22.65 -7.64 -9.56
N VAL A 123 -21.60 -6.98 -10.05
CA VAL A 123 -21.50 -6.55 -11.46
C VAL A 123 -21.57 -7.76 -12.39
N PHE A 124 -20.77 -8.80 -12.14
CA PHE A 124 -20.65 -9.94 -13.04
C PHE A 124 -21.88 -10.87 -13.06
N TYR A 125 -22.43 -11.22 -11.88
CA TYR A 125 -23.49 -12.22 -11.76
C TYR A 125 -24.90 -11.63 -11.75
N LYS A 126 -25.04 -10.31 -11.54
CA LYS A 126 -26.35 -9.67 -11.48
C LYS A 126 -26.49 -8.57 -12.53
N SER A 127 -25.63 -7.55 -12.51
CA SER A 127 -25.78 -6.40 -13.41
C SER A 127 -25.60 -6.76 -14.89
N MET A 128 -24.54 -7.47 -15.27
CA MET A 128 -24.34 -7.88 -16.66
C MET A 128 -25.48 -8.78 -17.22
N PRO A 129 -25.97 -9.81 -16.49
CA PRO A 129 -27.12 -10.59 -16.95
C PRO A 129 -28.43 -9.81 -17.03
N GLU A 130 -28.69 -8.87 -16.11
CA GLU A 130 -29.85 -7.98 -16.16
C GLU A 130 -29.83 -7.13 -17.45
N ASP A 131 -28.65 -6.69 -17.88
CA ASP A 131 -28.42 -5.97 -19.13
C ASP A 131 -28.26 -6.88 -20.36
N GLN A 132 -28.43 -8.20 -20.21
CA GLN A 132 -28.30 -9.22 -21.27
C GLN A 132 -26.92 -9.23 -21.96
N LEU A 133 -25.86 -8.94 -21.21
CA LEU A 133 -24.49 -8.87 -21.72
C LEU A 133 -23.73 -10.17 -21.48
N MET A 134 -22.94 -10.57 -22.48
CA MET A 134 -22.02 -11.70 -22.36
C MET A 134 -20.63 -11.22 -21.93
N PRO A 135 -20.05 -11.76 -20.84
CA PRO A 135 -18.73 -11.35 -20.38
C PRO A 135 -17.63 -11.81 -21.35
N ASP A 136 -16.63 -10.95 -21.54
CA ASP A 136 -15.42 -11.28 -22.30
C ASP A 136 -14.28 -11.78 -21.37
N ARG A 137 -13.13 -12.14 -21.95
CA ARG A 137 -11.95 -12.60 -21.19
C ARG A 137 -11.50 -11.61 -20.12
N ALA A 138 -11.56 -10.31 -20.41
CA ALA A 138 -11.14 -9.28 -19.46
C ALA A 138 -12.08 -9.22 -18.25
N CYS A 139 -13.39 -9.34 -18.47
CA CYS A 139 -14.39 -9.42 -17.39
C CYS A 139 -14.10 -10.59 -16.44
N TYR A 140 -13.79 -11.76 -16.99
CA TYR A 140 -13.40 -12.94 -16.22
C TYR A 140 -12.12 -12.70 -15.41
N ASN A 141 -11.07 -12.16 -16.05
CA ASN A 141 -9.80 -11.88 -15.39
C ASN A 141 -9.97 -10.88 -14.23
N TYR A 142 -10.70 -9.78 -14.43
CA TYR A 142 -10.94 -8.80 -13.36
C TYR A 142 -11.78 -9.36 -12.22
N LEU A 143 -12.75 -10.24 -12.49
CA LEU A 143 -13.48 -10.93 -11.42
C LEU A 143 -12.55 -11.84 -10.60
N MET A 144 -11.67 -12.61 -11.27
CA MET A 144 -10.68 -13.44 -10.59
C MET A 144 -9.68 -12.61 -9.79
N GLU A 145 -9.27 -11.46 -10.31
CA GLU A 145 -8.40 -10.51 -9.62
C GLU A 145 -9.07 -9.95 -8.35
N ALA A 146 -10.32 -9.49 -8.46
CA ALA A 146 -11.07 -8.98 -7.31
C ALA A 146 -11.22 -10.02 -6.20
N LEU A 147 -11.43 -11.29 -6.56
CA LEU A 147 -11.49 -12.41 -5.62
C LEU A 147 -10.15 -12.71 -4.94
N THR A 148 -9.07 -12.77 -5.72
CA THR A 148 -7.74 -13.11 -5.21
C THR A 148 -7.15 -12.03 -4.31
N TRP A 149 -7.50 -10.77 -4.55
CA TRP A 149 -7.04 -9.60 -3.79
C TRP A 149 -8.12 -9.02 -2.85
N ASN A 150 -9.19 -9.77 -2.56
CA ASN A 150 -10.28 -9.29 -1.72
C ASN A 150 -9.78 -8.85 -0.34
N ASN A 151 -10.08 -7.60 0.03
CA ASN A 151 -9.61 -6.91 1.25
C ASN A 151 -8.09 -6.87 1.47
N ALA A 152 -7.28 -7.38 0.53
CA ALA A 152 -5.82 -7.53 0.68
C ALA A 152 -5.08 -6.19 0.78
N TYR A 153 -5.72 -5.09 0.35
CA TYR A 153 -5.16 -3.75 0.42
C TYR A 153 -5.60 -2.95 1.65
N SER A 154 -6.55 -3.49 2.43
CA SER A 154 -7.01 -2.84 3.66
C SER A 154 -5.91 -2.80 4.73
N GLY A 155 -5.94 -1.78 5.59
CA GLY A 155 -5.04 -1.68 6.75
C GLY A 155 -5.12 -2.89 7.68
N ARG A 156 -6.23 -3.64 7.64
CA ARG A 156 -6.51 -4.81 8.49
C ARG A 156 -5.90 -6.12 7.96
N GLU A 157 -5.96 -6.35 6.65
CA GLU A 157 -5.61 -7.64 6.05
C GLU A 157 -4.30 -7.62 5.24
N ARG A 158 -3.77 -6.44 4.87
CA ARG A 158 -2.56 -6.32 4.02
C ARG A 158 -1.30 -7.02 4.53
N TYR A 159 -1.17 -7.21 5.84
CA TYR A 159 -0.05 -7.94 6.45
C TYR A 159 -0.39 -9.40 6.80
N LYS A 160 -1.57 -9.87 6.37
CA LYS A 160 -2.12 -11.19 6.70
C LYS A 160 -2.14 -12.15 5.52
N LEU A 161 -1.40 -11.82 4.46
CA LEU A 161 -1.37 -12.62 3.25
C LEU A 161 -0.57 -13.93 3.39
N ARG A 162 0.51 -13.96 4.18
CA ARG A 162 1.33 -15.17 4.43
C ARG A 162 0.47 -16.40 4.72
N VAL A 163 0.88 -17.54 4.16
CA VAL A 163 0.23 -18.84 4.33
C VAL A 163 1.00 -19.66 5.37
N THR A 164 0.29 -20.05 6.42
CA THR A 164 0.77 -20.92 7.51
C THR A 164 -0.39 -21.79 7.97
N GLY A 165 -0.12 -22.97 8.56
CA GLY A 165 -1.17 -23.86 9.06
C GLY A 165 -2.19 -23.16 9.95
N ASP A 166 -1.72 -22.38 10.94
CA ASP A 166 -2.58 -21.55 11.81
C ASP A 166 -3.47 -20.58 11.03
N ARG A 167 -2.92 -19.89 10.01
CA ARG A 167 -3.69 -18.90 9.24
C ARG A 167 -4.73 -19.57 8.34
N LEU A 168 -4.38 -20.70 7.71
CA LEU A 168 -5.33 -21.50 6.94
C LEU A 168 -6.45 -22.02 7.84
N ALA A 169 -6.14 -22.47 9.06
CA ALA A 169 -7.16 -22.89 10.03
C ALA A 169 -8.14 -21.75 10.35
N PHE A 170 -7.67 -20.56 10.71
CA PHE A 170 -8.56 -19.40 10.96
C PHE A 170 -9.36 -18.97 9.74
N ARG A 171 -8.79 -19.09 8.54
CA ARG A 171 -9.46 -18.78 7.27
C ARG A 171 -10.49 -19.84 6.87
N SER A 172 -10.49 -21.02 7.50
CA SER A 172 -11.43 -22.10 7.19
C SER A 172 -12.72 -22.05 8.01
N TYR A 173 -12.75 -21.25 9.08
CA TYR A 173 -13.95 -21.08 9.89
C TYR A 173 -15.06 -20.35 9.12
N ASP A 174 -16.31 -20.60 9.49
CA ASP A 174 -17.46 -19.88 8.93
C ASP A 174 -17.56 -18.48 9.56
N ASP A 175 -17.40 -18.36 10.88
CA ASP A 175 -17.29 -17.09 11.60
C ASP A 175 -15.82 -16.62 11.67
N ARG A 176 -15.30 -16.19 10.51
CA ARG A 176 -13.91 -15.71 10.42
C ARG A 176 -13.75 -14.37 11.14
N PRO A 177 -12.60 -14.11 11.78
CA PRO A 177 -12.28 -12.77 12.23
C PRO A 177 -12.40 -11.75 11.09
N LEU A 178 -12.93 -10.56 11.38
CA LEU A 178 -13.13 -9.45 10.44
C LEU A 178 -11.90 -9.03 9.63
N ASN A 179 -10.71 -9.48 10.03
CA ASN A 179 -9.43 -9.16 9.44
C ASN A 179 -8.82 -10.34 8.66
N LEU A 180 -9.64 -11.35 8.38
CA LEU A 180 -9.40 -12.47 7.47
C LEU A 180 -10.66 -12.75 6.63
N ALA A 181 -11.62 -11.83 6.61
CA ALA A 181 -12.92 -12.03 6.00
C ALA A 181 -12.79 -12.19 4.48
N GLY A 182 -11.81 -11.51 3.87
CA GLY A 182 -11.52 -11.61 2.44
C GLY A 182 -10.75 -12.87 2.03
N HIS A 183 -10.50 -13.83 2.93
CA HIS A 183 -9.50 -14.87 2.74
C HIS A 183 -10.00 -16.30 2.99
N GLY A 184 -11.27 -16.60 2.66
CA GLY A 184 -11.83 -17.93 2.84
C GLY A 184 -11.04 -19.04 2.13
N VAL A 185 -10.92 -20.20 2.78
CA VAL A 185 -10.22 -21.38 2.23
C VAL A 185 -11.03 -22.65 2.43
N ALA A 186 -10.87 -23.61 1.51
CA ALA A 186 -11.34 -24.97 1.73
C ALA A 186 -10.46 -25.67 2.77
N SER A 187 -11.04 -26.54 3.59
CA SER A 187 -10.30 -27.32 4.59
C SER A 187 -10.78 -28.78 4.61
N PRO A 188 -10.02 -29.71 5.22
CA PRO A 188 -10.48 -31.10 5.35
C PRO A 188 -11.83 -31.23 6.06
N SER A 189 -12.18 -30.30 6.95
CA SER A 189 -13.47 -30.27 7.65
C SER A 189 -14.59 -29.58 6.87
N ASN A 190 -14.24 -28.74 5.88
CA ASN A 190 -15.19 -28.06 4.99
C ASN A 190 -14.60 -27.99 3.57
N PRO A 191 -14.54 -29.12 2.85
CA PRO A 191 -13.88 -29.18 1.54
C PRO A 191 -14.65 -28.42 0.47
N GLU A 192 -15.96 -28.22 0.67
CA GLU A 192 -16.85 -27.51 -0.23
C GLU A 192 -17.14 -26.07 0.24
N ASN A 193 -16.23 -25.47 1.02
CA ASN A 193 -16.39 -24.10 1.48
C ASN A 193 -16.62 -23.17 0.28
N LYS A 194 -17.83 -22.62 0.15
CA LYS A 194 -18.21 -21.74 -0.96
C LYS A 194 -17.41 -20.44 -0.98
N ASP A 195 -16.85 -20.07 0.16
CA ASP A 195 -15.99 -18.89 0.30
C ASP A 195 -14.51 -19.19 0.01
N SER A 196 -14.15 -20.43 -0.31
CA SER A 196 -12.81 -20.79 -0.80
C SER A 196 -12.48 -19.98 -2.05
N ILE A 197 -11.39 -19.22 -2.00
CA ILE A 197 -10.92 -18.44 -3.13
C ILE A 197 -10.58 -19.37 -4.30
N ARG A 198 -9.89 -20.47 -4.03
CA ARG A 198 -9.48 -21.45 -5.05
C ARG A 198 -10.68 -22.08 -5.74
N ILE A 199 -11.68 -22.53 -5.00
CA ILE A 199 -12.90 -23.14 -5.58
C ILE A 199 -13.66 -22.12 -6.43
N GLN A 200 -13.81 -20.88 -5.95
CA GLN A 200 -14.48 -19.83 -6.70
C GLN A 200 -13.76 -19.50 -8.01
N VAL A 201 -12.45 -19.30 -7.96
CA VAL A 201 -11.66 -18.97 -9.16
C VAL A 201 -11.62 -20.15 -10.14
N LEU A 202 -11.51 -21.40 -9.67
CA LEU A 202 -11.60 -22.59 -10.53
C LEU A 202 -12.98 -22.71 -11.20
N LYS A 203 -14.06 -22.41 -10.48
CA LYS A 203 -15.40 -22.38 -11.06
C LYS A 203 -15.50 -21.35 -12.18
N ILE A 204 -15.01 -20.14 -11.93
CA ILE A 204 -14.99 -19.05 -12.92
C ILE A 204 -14.15 -19.43 -14.15
N PHE A 205 -13.00 -20.08 -13.95
CA PHE A 205 -12.18 -20.57 -15.06
C PHE A 205 -12.88 -21.65 -15.88
N ASN A 206 -13.54 -22.61 -15.22
CA ASN A 206 -14.32 -23.63 -15.91
C ASN A 206 -15.48 -23.00 -16.70
N ASP A 207 -16.11 -21.96 -16.17
CA ASP A 207 -17.17 -21.23 -16.86
C ASP A 207 -16.61 -20.46 -18.08
N LEU A 208 -15.44 -19.82 -17.96
CA LEU A 208 -14.71 -19.21 -19.09
C LEU A 208 -14.42 -20.22 -20.20
N VAL A 209 -13.94 -21.42 -19.85
CA VAL A 209 -13.63 -22.49 -20.81
C VAL A 209 -14.91 -23.04 -21.46
N ARG A 210 -15.99 -23.21 -20.69
CA ARG A 210 -17.31 -23.64 -21.22
C ARG A 210 -17.89 -22.67 -22.23
N GLN A 211 -17.58 -21.38 -22.10
CA GLN A 211 -17.97 -20.36 -23.07
C GLN A 211 -17.07 -20.33 -24.32
N GLY A 212 -16.07 -21.22 -24.41
CA GLY A 212 -15.15 -21.28 -25.54
C GLY A 212 -14.10 -20.18 -25.55
N ILE A 213 -13.95 -19.44 -24.45
CA ILE A 213 -12.94 -18.38 -24.31
C ILE A 213 -11.65 -19.05 -23.83
N SER A 214 -10.53 -18.85 -24.53
CA SER A 214 -9.21 -19.32 -24.07
C SER A 214 -8.66 -18.40 -22.97
N GLY A 215 -8.07 -18.98 -21.93
CA GLY A 215 -7.35 -18.22 -20.90
C GLY A 215 -6.05 -17.61 -21.42
N ASP A 216 -5.62 -16.51 -20.80
CA ASP A 216 -4.35 -15.84 -21.07
C ASP A 216 -3.40 -15.90 -19.84
N GLU A 217 -2.23 -15.27 -19.95
CA GLU A 217 -1.25 -15.18 -18.86
C GLU A 217 -1.90 -14.66 -17.56
N ALA A 218 -2.79 -13.66 -17.65
CA ALA A 218 -3.48 -13.11 -16.47
C ALA A 218 -4.42 -14.14 -15.84
N THR A 219 -5.19 -14.88 -16.65
CA THR A 219 -6.06 -15.97 -16.17
C THR A 219 -5.26 -16.99 -15.35
N PHE A 220 -4.13 -17.45 -15.87
CA PHE A 220 -3.29 -18.44 -15.19
C PHE A 220 -2.57 -17.85 -13.96
N CYS A 221 -2.15 -16.58 -14.00
CA CYS A 221 -1.62 -15.90 -12.83
C CYS A 221 -2.65 -15.82 -11.69
N HIS A 222 -3.91 -15.47 -11.98
CA HIS A 222 -4.96 -15.43 -10.95
C HIS A 222 -5.29 -16.83 -10.40
N LEU A 223 -5.30 -17.87 -11.24
CA LEU A 223 -5.43 -19.25 -10.79
C LEU A 223 -4.32 -19.66 -9.83
N MET A 224 -3.06 -19.38 -10.20
CA MET A 224 -1.91 -19.67 -9.35
C MET A 224 -1.98 -18.88 -8.03
N ILE A 225 -2.36 -17.59 -8.07
CA ILE A 225 -2.54 -16.80 -6.84
C ILE A 225 -3.61 -17.45 -5.98
N ALA A 226 -4.78 -17.79 -6.53
CA ALA A 226 -5.86 -18.43 -5.78
C ALA A 226 -5.42 -19.75 -5.10
N MET A 227 -4.69 -20.61 -5.81
CA MET A 227 -4.10 -21.84 -5.26
C MET A 227 -3.06 -21.54 -4.19
N GLY A 228 -2.14 -20.63 -4.47
CA GLY A 228 -1.10 -20.17 -3.56
C GLY A 228 -1.66 -19.59 -2.26
N ARG A 229 -2.79 -18.88 -2.31
CA ARG A 229 -3.47 -18.29 -1.12
C ARG A 229 -4.00 -19.35 -0.16
N GLU A 230 -4.32 -20.55 -0.67
CA GLU A 230 -4.78 -21.71 0.11
C GLU A 230 -3.64 -22.68 0.47
N GLY A 231 -2.42 -22.44 -0.02
CA GLY A 231 -1.27 -23.32 0.19
C GLY A 231 -1.21 -24.53 -0.76
N ASP A 232 -2.00 -24.52 -1.84
CA ASP A 232 -1.98 -25.57 -2.88
C ASP A 232 -0.80 -25.34 -3.85
N MET A 233 0.41 -25.59 -3.37
CA MET A 233 1.63 -25.39 -4.16
C MET A 233 1.80 -26.43 -5.27
N GLU A 234 1.22 -27.61 -5.13
CA GLU A 234 1.22 -28.63 -6.18
C GLU A 234 0.36 -28.19 -7.38
N GLY A 235 -0.79 -27.56 -7.12
CA GLY A 235 -1.58 -26.91 -8.17
C GLY A 235 -0.80 -25.82 -8.90
N VAL A 236 -0.06 -24.97 -8.17
CA VAL A 236 0.79 -23.92 -8.75
C VAL A 236 1.87 -24.51 -9.65
N LYS A 237 2.60 -25.53 -9.18
CA LYS A 237 3.62 -26.24 -9.97
C LYS A 237 3.02 -26.88 -11.23
N SER A 238 1.85 -27.49 -11.10
CA SER A 238 1.13 -28.10 -12.23
C SER A 238 0.77 -27.07 -13.31
N ILE A 239 0.34 -25.86 -12.93
CA ILE A 239 0.09 -24.78 -13.89
C ILE A 239 1.40 -24.33 -14.56
N LEU A 240 2.47 -24.10 -13.78
CA LEU A 240 3.76 -23.68 -14.32
C LEU A 240 4.34 -24.68 -15.33
N LYS A 241 4.21 -25.97 -15.03
CA LYS A 241 4.62 -27.06 -15.92
C LYS A 241 3.72 -27.18 -17.15
N SER A 242 2.39 -27.13 -16.99
CA SER A 242 1.46 -27.34 -18.11
C SER A 242 1.42 -26.17 -19.10
N VAL A 243 1.53 -24.92 -18.61
CA VAL A 243 1.45 -23.73 -19.47
C VAL A 243 2.83 -23.37 -20.00
N TRP A 244 3.84 -23.22 -19.14
CA TRP A 244 5.16 -22.69 -19.55
C TRP A 244 6.27 -23.74 -19.62
N ASN A 245 5.98 -25.02 -19.40
CA ASN A 245 6.96 -26.10 -19.26
C ASN A 245 8.05 -25.82 -18.21
N ILE A 246 7.68 -25.17 -17.10
CA ILE A 246 8.60 -24.88 -16.01
C ILE A 246 8.46 -25.96 -14.93
N ASP A 247 9.39 -26.90 -14.89
CA ASP A 247 9.45 -27.96 -13.88
C ASP A 247 10.25 -27.53 -12.65
N ILE A 248 9.55 -27.12 -11.59
CA ILE A 248 10.17 -26.64 -10.36
C ILE A 248 10.84 -27.78 -9.59
N ASP A 249 10.25 -28.98 -9.59
CA ASP A 249 10.83 -30.11 -8.87
C ASP A 249 12.09 -30.60 -9.60
N GLY A 250 12.07 -30.57 -10.93
CA GLY A 250 13.26 -30.76 -11.77
C GLY A 250 14.36 -29.73 -11.48
N LEU A 251 14.02 -28.44 -11.43
CA LEU A 251 14.96 -27.34 -11.16
C LEU A 251 15.68 -27.43 -9.81
N ASN A 252 15.07 -28.11 -8.83
CA ASN A 252 15.69 -28.34 -7.52
C ASN A 252 16.52 -29.63 -7.47
N ALA A 253 16.32 -30.57 -8.40
CA ALA A 253 16.88 -31.92 -8.36
C ALA A 253 18.02 -32.13 -9.35
N TYR A 254 17.98 -31.44 -10.49
CA TYR A 254 18.90 -31.63 -11.62
C TYR A 254 19.54 -30.31 -12.04
N ASP A 255 20.65 -30.41 -12.77
CA ASP A 255 21.26 -29.25 -13.40
C ASP A 255 20.36 -28.71 -14.52
N GLU A 256 20.42 -27.39 -14.77
CA GLU A 256 19.55 -26.71 -15.74
C GLU A 256 19.67 -27.30 -17.16
N GLU A 257 20.84 -27.85 -17.52
CA GLU A 257 21.11 -28.48 -18.81
C GLU A 257 20.37 -29.82 -19.01
N GLU A 258 19.95 -30.48 -17.93
CA GLU A 258 19.21 -31.74 -17.97
C GLU A 258 17.69 -31.53 -18.07
N LEU A 259 17.23 -30.28 -17.94
CA LEU A 259 15.82 -29.93 -17.95
C LEU A 259 15.34 -29.57 -19.34
N GLU A 260 14.09 -29.94 -19.64
CA GLU A 260 13.44 -29.44 -20.84
C GLU A 260 13.29 -27.93 -20.78
N SER A 261 13.64 -27.26 -21.87
CA SER A 261 13.53 -25.80 -21.93
C SER A 261 12.08 -25.34 -21.79
N PRO A 262 11.85 -24.14 -21.22
CA PRO A 262 10.51 -23.56 -21.13
C PRO A 262 9.87 -23.40 -22.51
N THR A 263 8.54 -23.42 -22.55
CA THR A 263 7.78 -23.22 -23.80
C THR A 263 8.09 -21.85 -24.40
N PHE A 264 8.66 -21.83 -25.61
CA PHE A 264 8.90 -20.57 -26.30
C PHE A 264 7.59 -19.98 -26.85
N TYR A 265 7.29 -18.74 -26.46
CA TYR A 265 6.15 -17.99 -26.95
C TYR A 265 6.59 -16.81 -27.82
N VAL A 266 5.95 -16.65 -28.99
CA VAL A 266 6.14 -15.47 -29.84
C VAL A 266 5.72 -14.20 -29.09
N GLU A 267 6.30 -13.06 -29.44
CA GLU A 267 6.16 -11.78 -28.72
C GLU A 267 4.70 -11.34 -28.49
N ASN A 268 3.80 -11.63 -29.42
CA ASN A 268 2.36 -11.29 -29.32
C ASN A 268 1.49 -12.43 -28.75
N SER A 269 2.08 -13.49 -28.22
CA SER A 269 1.32 -14.58 -27.60
C SER A 269 0.67 -14.10 -26.30
N ILE A 270 -0.63 -14.40 -26.14
CA ILE A 270 -1.37 -14.11 -24.91
C ILE A 270 -0.86 -14.88 -23.68
N LEU A 271 -0.02 -15.90 -23.89
CA LEU A 271 0.61 -16.71 -22.83
C LEU A 271 2.09 -16.37 -22.61
N ARG A 272 2.66 -15.45 -23.40
CA ARG A 272 4.05 -15.04 -23.20
C ARG A 272 4.19 -14.43 -21.79
N PRO A 273 5.14 -14.90 -20.97
CA PRO A 273 5.45 -14.28 -19.69
C PRO A 273 5.69 -12.78 -19.79
N SER A 274 5.14 -12.05 -18.84
CA SER A 274 5.34 -10.62 -18.62
C SER A 274 5.76 -10.38 -17.16
N GLU A 275 5.95 -9.11 -16.79
CA GLU A 275 6.20 -8.72 -15.39
C GLU A 275 5.12 -9.29 -14.44
N ARG A 276 3.90 -9.54 -14.95
CA ARG A 276 2.81 -10.15 -14.17
C ARG A 276 3.18 -11.54 -13.67
N LEU A 277 3.73 -12.41 -14.51
CA LEU A 277 4.17 -13.75 -14.07
C LEU A 277 5.29 -13.64 -13.04
N LEU A 278 6.29 -12.78 -13.27
CA LEU A 278 7.39 -12.56 -12.32
C LEU A 278 6.87 -12.08 -10.96
N PHE A 279 5.98 -11.09 -10.94
CA PHE A 279 5.34 -10.63 -9.71
C PHE A 279 4.54 -11.75 -9.02
N THR A 280 3.82 -12.56 -9.80
CA THR A 280 3.01 -13.69 -9.31
C THR A 280 3.89 -14.76 -8.66
N ILE A 281 5.03 -15.11 -9.26
CA ILE A 281 6.02 -16.03 -8.70
C ILE A 281 6.54 -15.47 -7.37
N ALA A 282 7.02 -14.22 -7.35
CA ALA A 282 7.51 -13.58 -6.14
C ALA A 282 6.46 -13.56 -5.01
N HIS A 283 5.19 -13.30 -5.37
CA HIS A 283 4.08 -13.27 -4.41
C HIS A 283 3.74 -14.66 -3.84
N ILE A 284 3.54 -15.65 -4.70
CA ILE A 284 3.05 -16.97 -4.29
C ILE A 284 4.11 -17.71 -3.48
N PHE A 285 5.32 -17.82 -4.01
CA PHE A 285 6.41 -18.52 -3.32
C PHE A 285 6.83 -17.75 -2.07
N GLY A 286 6.88 -16.42 -2.11
CA GLY A 286 7.16 -15.59 -0.94
C GLY A 286 6.12 -15.74 0.17
N SER A 287 4.82 -15.69 -0.16
CA SER A 287 3.74 -15.85 0.81
C SER A 287 3.64 -17.27 1.37
N ASN A 288 4.11 -18.28 0.64
CA ASN A 288 4.21 -19.69 1.05
C ASN A 288 5.55 -20.08 1.67
N ASN A 289 6.39 -19.09 2.04
CA ASN A 289 7.65 -19.29 2.76
C ASN A 289 8.76 -19.99 1.95
N GLN A 290 8.74 -19.88 0.62
CA GLN A 290 9.70 -20.48 -0.31
C GLN A 290 10.52 -19.39 -1.04
N ILE A 291 11.25 -18.57 -0.28
CA ILE A 291 12.02 -17.42 -0.83
C ILE A 291 13.10 -17.87 -1.80
N ASP A 292 13.82 -18.95 -1.48
CA ASP A 292 14.91 -19.45 -2.31
C ASP A 292 14.36 -19.91 -3.67
N THR A 293 13.28 -20.70 -3.67
CA THR A 293 12.57 -21.11 -4.89
C THR A 293 12.07 -19.91 -5.69
N ALA A 294 11.53 -18.88 -5.02
CA ALA A 294 11.09 -17.66 -5.70
C ALA A 294 12.26 -16.97 -6.42
N SER A 295 13.41 -16.82 -5.75
CA SER A 295 14.59 -16.17 -6.33
C SER A 295 15.13 -16.95 -7.53
N THR A 296 15.24 -18.27 -7.41
CA THR A 296 15.71 -19.15 -8.51
C THR A 296 14.75 -19.10 -9.70
N LEU A 297 13.43 -19.14 -9.47
CA LEU A 297 12.45 -19.09 -10.55
C LEU A 297 12.41 -17.74 -11.26
N LEU A 298 12.56 -16.63 -10.54
CA LEU A 298 12.66 -15.31 -11.15
C LEU A 298 13.85 -15.22 -12.09
N ASP A 299 15.03 -15.65 -11.62
CA ASP A 299 16.26 -15.69 -12.41
C ASP A 299 16.11 -16.59 -13.65
N TYR A 300 15.59 -17.81 -13.45
CA TYR A 300 15.33 -18.76 -14.53
C TYR A 300 14.38 -18.19 -15.60
N VAL A 301 13.21 -17.67 -15.22
CA VAL A 301 12.24 -17.10 -16.17
C VAL A 301 12.81 -15.86 -16.86
N SER A 302 13.49 -14.99 -16.12
CA SER A 302 14.14 -13.79 -16.67
C SER A 302 15.15 -14.14 -17.76
N ARG A 303 16.02 -15.13 -17.53
CA ARG A 303 17.03 -15.58 -18.51
C ARG A 303 16.42 -16.23 -19.73
N HIS A 304 15.45 -17.14 -19.56
CA HIS A 304 14.86 -17.90 -20.68
C HIS A 304 13.95 -17.05 -21.57
N TYR A 305 13.27 -16.05 -21.02
CA TYR A 305 12.38 -15.17 -21.79
C TYR A 305 13.00 -13.80 -22.13
N ASN A 306 14.26 -13.57 -21.75
CA ASN A 306 15.00 -12.31 -21.90
C ASN A 306 14.21 -11.10 -21.35
N MET A 307 13.84 -11.19 -20.07
CA MET A 307 13.02 -10.19 -19.40
C MET A 307 13.78 -9.53 -18.25
N GLU A 308 13.73 -8.21 -18.17
CA GLU A 308 14.25 -7.48 -17.01
C GLU A 308 13.31 -7.65 -15.80
N ILE A 309 13.86 -8.04 -14.66
CA ILE A 309 13.10 -8.11 -13.42
C ILE A 309 13.04 -6.72 -12.81
N SER A 310 11.86 -6.13 -12.80
CA SER A 310 11.66 -4.76 -12.30
C SER A 310 11.99 -4.62 -10.82
N SER A 311 12.32 -3.39 -10.41
CA SER A 311 12.50 -3.04 -9.00
C SER A 311 11.25 -3.34 -8.15
N LYS A 312 10.05 -3.27 -8.75
CA LYS A 312 8.78 -3.61 -8.08
C LYS A 312 8.74 -5.08 -7.68
N VAL A 313 9.13 -6.00 -8.57
CA VAL A 313 9.16 -7.44 -8.30
C VAL A 313 10.19 -7.75 -7.21
N TRP A 314 11.40 -7.18 -7.31
CA TRP A 314 12.44 -7.37 -6.31
C TRP A 314 12.07 -6.82 -4.93
N ASN A 315 11.51 -5.62 -4.87
CA ASN A 315 11.04 -5.02 -3.62
C ASN A 315 9.95 -5.88 -2.96
N HIS A 316 9.08 -6.50 -3.76
CA HIS A 316 8.05 -7.42 -3.25
C HIS A 316 8.66 -8.70 -2.66
N LEU A 317 9.64 -9.30 -3.34
CA LEU A 317 10.36 -10.47 -2.81
C LEU A 317 11.13 -10.14 -1.53
N LEU A 318 11.86 -9.02 -1.50
CA LEU A 318 12.57 -8.54 -0.32
C LEU A 318 11.61 -8.26 0.84
N GLY A 319 10.43 -7.69 0.54
CA GLY A 319 9.36 -7.49 1.51
C GLY A 319 8.91 -8.81 2.16
N TRP A 320 8.73 -9.87 1.36
CA TRP A 320 8.44 -11.20 1.89
C TRP A 320 9.59 -11.78 2.71
N ALA A 321 10.82 -11.75 2.21
CA ALA A 321 11.99 -12.25 2.93
C ALA A 321 12.12 -11.59 4.33
N TYR A 322 11.93 -10.27 4.39
CA TYR A 322 11.89 -9.53 5.65
C TYR A 322 10.69 -9.89 6.53
N SER A 323 9.49 -9.98 5.96
CA SER A 323 8.29 -10.37 6.70
C SER A 323 8.45 -11.76 7.33
N LEU A 324 9.15 -12.69 6.69
CA LEU A 324 9.45 -14.01 7.24
C LEU A 324 10.52 -13.92 8.34
N PHE A 325 11.60 -13.17 8.09
CA PHE A 325 12.68 -12.96 9.04
C PHE A 325 12.19 -12.39 10.39
N SER A 326 11.27 -11.41 10.35
CA SER A 326 10.80 -10.65 11.51
C SER A 326 9.94 -11.45 12.52
N GLN A 327 9.46 -12.65 12.16
CA GLN A 327 8.48 -13.44 12.95
C GLN A 327 9.13 -14.38 13.99
N GLY A 328 10.22 -13.95 14.62
CA GLY A 328 11.12 -14.81 15.40
C GLY A 328 10.85 -14.99 16.89
N ARG A 329 9.75 -14.48 17.44
CA ARG A 329 9.54 -14.51 18.90
C ARG A 329 9.24 -15.93 19.40
N PRO A 330 9.66 -16.30 20.63
CA PRO A 330 9.52 -17.68 21.15
C PRO A 330 8.10 -18.28 21.06
N TRP A 331 7.05 -17.48 21.31
CA TRP A 331 5.66 -17.96 21.18
C TRP A 331 5.24 -18.20 19.72
N GLN A 332 5.84 -17.45 18.78
CA GLN A 332 5.55 -17.57 17.33
C GLN A 332 6.11 -18.87 16.78
N ARG A 333 7.23 -19.36 17.33
CA ARG A 333 7.79 -20.68 17.00
C ARG A 333 6.81 -21.81 17.28
N ARG A 334 6.08 -21.73 18.41
CA ARG A 334 5.08 -22.74 18.82
C ARG A 334 3.86 -22.79 17.89
N ARG A 335 3.65 -21.76 17.07
CA ARG A 335 2.52 -21.57 16.14
C ARG A 335 2.88 -21.86 14.67
N GLY A 336 4.01 -22.52 14.43
CA GLY A 336 4.50 -22.78 13.06
C GLY A 336 4.91 -21.53 12.26
N LEU A 337 4.98 -20.34 12.87
CA LEU A 337 5.31 -19.09 12.17
C LEU A 337 6.81 -18.99 11.80
N ASN A 338 7.62 -19.99 12.16
CA ASN A 338 9.03 -20.12 11.79
C ASN A 338 9.25 -20.86 10.47
N ILE A 339 8.22 -21.46 9.86
CA ILE A 339 8.35 -22.21 8.62
C ILE A 339 8.92 -21.30 7.53
N GLY A 340 9.95 -21.78 6.82
CA GLY A 340 10.62 -21.06 5.73
C GLY A 340 11.23 -19.71 6.14
N ARG A 341 11.58 -19.55 7.42
CA ARG A 341 12.20 -18.32 7.91
C ARG A 341 13.66 -18.24 7.41
N PRO A 342 14.02 -17.24 6.59
CA PRO A 342 15.40 -17.08 6.17
C PRO A 342 16.27 -16.65 7.34
N SER A 343 17.53 -17.07 7.34
CA SER A 343 18.53 -16.57 8.29
C SER A 343 18.83 -15.09 7.98
N ALA A 344 19.32 -14.35 8.96
CA ALA A 344 19.74 -12.96 8.73
C ALA A 344 20.86 -12.87 7.66
N ALA A 345 21.71 -13.89 7.58
CA ALA A 345 22.75 -13.99 6.56
C ALA A 345 22.16 -14.25 5.16
N ALA A 346 21.13 -15.09 5.05
CA ALA A 346 20.45 -15.33 3.78
C ALA A 346 19.78 -14.07 3.23
N VAL A 347 19.12 -13.28 4.09
CA VAL A 347 18.53 -12.00 3.68
C VAL A 347 19.62 -11.02 3.21
N GLU A 348 20.72 -10.87 3.95
CA GLU A 348 21.85 -10.02 3.52
C GLU A 348 22.49 -10.51 2.21
N SER A 349 22.59 -11.82 2.02
CA SER A 349 23.10 -12.41 0.78
C SER A 349 22.21 -12.05 -0.40
N LEU A 350 20.89 -12.08 -0.25
CA LEU A 350 19.95 -11.65 -1.27
C LEU A 350 20.16 -10.17 -1.63
N PHE A 351 20.36 -9.29 -0.65
CA PHE A 351 20.72 -7.89 -0.92
C PHE A 351 22.04 -7.77 -1.69
N ALA A 352 23.05 -8.56 -1.36
CA ALA A 352 24.34 -8.53 -2.04
C ALA A 352 24.25 -9.02 -3.50
N VAL A 353 23.50 -10.10 -3.76
CA VAL A 353 23.26 -10.62 -5.12
C VAL A 353 22.58 -9.56 -5.99
N LEU A 354 21.56 -8.89 -5.46
CA LEU A 354 20.82 -7.87 -6.18
C LEU A 354 21.64 -6.59 -6.46
N GLN A 355 22.63 -6.28 -5.62
CA GLN A 355 23.55 -5.16 -5.86
C GLN A 355 24.69 -5.52 -6.82
N GLY A 356 25.05 -6.79 -6.91
CA GLY A 356 26.08 -7.28 -7.81
C GLY A 356 25.58 -7.49 -9.24
N GLU A 357 26.49 -7.89 -10.11
CA GLU A 357 26.14 -8.39 -11.44
C GLU A 357 25.31 -9.69 -11.32
N PRO A 358 24.28 -9.88 -12.17
CA PRO A 358 23.92 -9.06 -13.33
C PRO A 358 22.97 -7.89 -13.03
N TYR A 359 22.42 -7.81 -11.82
CA TYR A 359 21.24 -6.98 -11.52
C TYR A 359 21.54 -5.51 -11.20
N ASN A 360 22.65 -5.21 -10.52
CA ASN A 360 23.14 -3.86 -10.24
C ASN A 360 22.06 -2.89 -9.68
N ILE A 361 21.16 -3.38 -8.82
CA ILE A 361 20.01 -2.63 -8.34
C ILE A 361 20.42 -1.56 -7.33
N GLN A 362 19.98 -0.33 -7.57
CA GLN A 362 20.02 0.74 -6.59
C GLN A 362 18.78 0.70 -5.68
N PHE A 363 19.01 0.56 -4.38
CA PHE A 363 17.92 0.43 -3.42
C PHE A 363 17.40 1.79 -2.93
N GLY A 364 16.08 1.96 -3.02
CA GLY A 364 15.37 3.05 -2.36
C GLY A 364 15.19 2.83 -0.85
N ILE A 365 14.53 3.77 -0.18
CA ILE A 365 14.28 3.73 1.28
C ILE A 365 13.53 2.46 1.72
N VAL A 366 12.55 1.98 0.95
CA VAL A 366 11.72 0.81 1.32
C VAL A 366 12.54 -0.48 1.48
N PRO A 367 13.30 -0.95 0.46
CA PRO A 367 14.17 -2.13 0.63
C PRO A 367 15.27 -1.90 1.68
N LEU A 368 15.86 -0.70 1.76
CA LEU A 368 16.85 -0.39 2.82
C LEU A 368 16.24 -0.45 4.22
N HIS A 369 14.98 -0.04 4.40
CA HIS A 369 14.27 -0.17 5.66
C HIS A 369 14.21 -1.64 6.14
N TYR A 370 14.00 -2.58 5.23
CA TYR A 370 14.03 -4.01 5.53
C TYR A 370 15.43 -4.46 5.98
N ARG A 371 16.49 -4.04 5.27
CA ARG A 371 17.88 -4.37 5.62
C ARG A 371 18.29 -3.80 6.98
N ILE A 372 17.95 -2.54 7.26
CA ILE A 372 18.18 -1.89 8.56
C ILE A 372 17.59 -2.73 9.69
N ARG A 373 16.37 -3.27 9.53
CA ARG A 373 15.72 -4.10 10.55
C ARG A 373 16.43 -5.43 10.77
N VAL A 374 16.94 -6.05 9.71
CA VAL A 374 17.75 -7.27 9.79
C VAL A 374 19.06 -6.98 10.53
N ARG A 375 19.75 -5.90 10.18
CA ARG A 375 21.01 -5.47 10.83
C ARG A 375 20.82 -5.08 12.28
N LEU A 376 19.69 -4.45 12.61
CA LEU A 376 19.32 -4.14 13.98
C LEU A 376 19.17 -5.42 14.81
N ALA A 377 18.49 -6.43 14.27
CA ALA A 377 18.35 -7.73 14.93
C ALA A 377 19.69 -8.48 15.05
N LYS A 378 20.61 -8.31 14.09
CA LYS A 378 22.00 -8.82 14.19
C LYS A 378 22.90 -7.97 15.11
N ARG A 379 22.44 -6.78 15.51
CA ARG A 379 23.17 -5.81 16.34
C ARG A 379 24.50 -5.37 15.73
N VAL A 380 24.55 -5.18 14.41
CA VAL A 380 25.74 -4.70 13.69
C VAL A 380 25.60 -3.20 13.39
N LEU A 381 26.26 -2.36 14.18
CA LEU A 381 26.03 -0.91 14.17
C LEU A 381 26.52 -0.23 12.90
N ASP A 382 27.79 -0.44 12.50
CA ASP A 382 28.39 0.36 11.43
C ASP A 382 27.72 0.13 10.06
N PRO A 383 27.40 -1.12 9.64
CA PRO A 383 26.61 -1.36 8.42
C PRO A 383 25.18 -0.82 8.53
N LEU A 384 24.58 -0.85 9.73
CA LEU A 384 23.26 -0.26 9.96
C LEU A 384 23.30 1.26 9.76
N LEU A 385 24.31 1.94 10.32
CA LEU A 385 24.45 3.39 10.19
C LEU A 385 24.70 3.82 8.75
N SER A 386 25.41 3.02 7.95
CA SER A 386 25.54 3.26 6.51
C SER A 386 24.17 3.31 5.84
N ASP A 387 23.34 2.28 6.04
CA ASP A 387 22.00 2.23 5.44
C ASP A 387 21.09 3.36 5.93
N VAL A 388 21.17 3.69 7.24
CA VAL A 388 20.39 4.79 7.83
C VAL A 388 20.78 6.12 7.18
N ARG A 389 22.08 6.40 7.03
CA ARG A 389 22.56 7.63 6.40
C ARG A 389 22.16 7.69 4.92
N ASP A 390 22.19 6.56 4.21
CA ASP A 390 21.74 6.48 2.83
C ASP A 390 20.24 6.81 2.70
N CYS A 391 19.41 6.25 3.59
CA CYS A 391 17.99 6.56 3.64
C CYS A 391 17.73 8.03 3.99
N LEU A 392 18.50 8.62 4.91
CA LEU A 392 18.32 10.03 5.28
C LEU A 392 18.67 10.97 4.13
N ARG A 393 19.73 10.68 3.36
CA ARG A 393 20.04 11.42 2.13
C ARG A 393 18.87 11.40 1.13
N GLN A 394 18.33 10.20 0.86
CA GLN A 394 17.16 10.07 -0.02
C GLN A 394 15.91 10.78 0.54
N LEU A 395 15.72 10.77 1.88
CA LEU A 395 14.60 11.45 2.51
C LEU A 395 14.72 12.97 2.40
N ASP A 396 15.93 13.51 2.44
CA ASP A 396 16.17 14.93 2.23
C ASP A 396 15.90 15.33 0.76
N ASP A 397 16.23 14.47 -0.21
CA ASP A 397 15.83 14.65 -1.61
C ASP A 397 14.30 14.68 -1.77
N ASP A 398 13.58 13.74 -1.14
CA ASP A 398 12.11 13.72 -1.12
C ASP A 398 11.52 15.01 -0.50
N ARG A 399 12.13 15.52 0.59
CA ARG A 399 11.70 16.76 1.26
C ARG A 399 11.96 17.99 0.40
N LEU A 400 13.07 18.02 -0.33
CA LEU A 400 13.40 19.10 -1.26
C LEU A 400 12.41 19.13 -2.44
N GLN A 401 12.11 17.96 -3.01
CA GLN A 401 11.09 17.84 -4.06
C GLN A 401 9.72 18.30 -3.54
N LEU A 402 9.32 17.85 -2.34
CA LEU A 402 8.07 18.26 -1.72
C LEU A 402 8.02 19.78 -1.45
N SER A 403 9.13 20.38 -1.00
CA SER A 403 9.24 21.83 -0.82
C SER A 403 9.00 22.57 -2.13
N THR A 404 9.66 22.12 -3.19
CA THR A 404 9.57 22.73 -4.52
C THR A 404 8.14 22.66 -5.05
N LEU A 405 7.44 21.53 -4.87
CA LEU A 405 6.05 21.38 -5.26
C LEU A 405 5.11 22.23 -4.41
N TYR A 406 5.37 22.34 -3.11
CA TYR A 406 4.63 23.22 -2.21
C TYR A 406 4.74 24.69 -2.65
N ASP A 407 5.94 25.16 -2.96
CA ASP A 407 6.16 26.53 -3.41
C ASP A 407 5.50 26.80 -4.78
N LYS A 408 5.59 25.85 -5.72
CA LYS A 408 4.88 25.95 -7.01
C LYS A 408 3.35 26.04 -6.83
N LEU A 409 2.77 25.19 -5.98
CA LEU A 409 1.33 25.23 -5.68
C LEU A 409 0.95 26.53 -5.00
N ARG A 410 1.77 26.98 -4.06
CA ARG A 410 1.54 28.22 -3.34
C ARG A 410 1.52 29.42 -4.29
N VAL A 411 2.52 29.55 -5.18
CA VAL A 411 2.56 30.61 -6.19
C VAL A 411 1.33 30.53 -7.10
N LEU A 412 0.99 29.33 -7.58
CA LEU A 412 -0.17 29.16 -8.46
C LEU A 412 -1.49 29.54 -7.78
N VAL A 413 -1.68 29.19 -6.51
CA VAL A 413 -2.94 29.43 -5.78
C VAL A 413 -3.02 30.84 -5.18
N LEU A 414 -1.91 31.39 -4.68
CA LEU A 414 -1.88 32.72 -4.08
C LEU A 414 -1.74 33.84 -5.11
N ASP A 415 -0.78 33.70 -6.02
CA ASP A 415 -0.39 34.80 -6.91
C ASP A 415 -1.19 34.75 -8.22
N ASN A 416 -1.60 33.56 -8.65
CA ASN A 416 -2.26 33.31 -9.94
C ASN A 416 -3.57 32.53 -9.79
N TYR A 417 -4.40 32.86 -8.79
CA TYR A 417 -5.67 32.14 -8.54
C TYR A 417 -6.54 32.00 -9.80
N GLY A 418 -6.58 33.02 -10.66
CA GLY A 418 -7.31 32.98 -11.93
C GLY A 418 -6.87 31.87 -12.90
N ASP A 419 -5.65 31.34 -12.75
CA ASP A 419 -5.12 30.25 -13.57
C ASP A 419 -5.45 28.85 -13.00
N THR A 420 -5.99 28.79 -11.76
CA THR A 420 -6.35 27.51 -11.13
C THR A 420 -7.66 26.93 -11.66
N HIS A 421 -8.59 27.80 -12.09
CA HIS A 421 -9.92 27.41 -12.56
C HIS A 421 -10.27 28.11 -13.88
N GLN A 422 -10.92 27.37 -14.78
CA GLN A 422 -11.56 27.89 -15.99
C GLN A 422 -13.08 27.71 -15.83
N GLY A 423 -13.78 28.77 -15.43
CA GLY A 423 -15.16 28.67 -14.95
C GLY A 423 -15.21 27.84 -13.65
N ASP A 424 -16.15 26.89 -13.57
CA ASP A 424 -16.35 26.04 -12.38
C ASP A 424 -15.44 24.79 -12.36
N LEU A 425 -14.48 24.68 -13.28
CA LEU A 425 -13.58 23.53 -13.38
C LEU A 425 -12.12 23.90 -13.20
N ALA A 426 -11.41 23.09 -12.43
CA ALA A 426 -9.97 23.17 -12.26
C ALA A 426 -9.22 22.98 -13.60
N THR A 427 -8.12 23.73 -13.78
CA THR A 427 -7.26 23.63 -14.96
C THR A 427 -6.37 22.38 -14.93
N VAL A 428 -5.99 21.88 -16.10
CA VAL A 428 -5.08 20.71 -16.24
C VAL A 428 -3.74 20.95 -15.54
N GLY A 429 -3.17 22.16 -15.66
CA GLY A 429 -1.91 22.53 -15.02
C GLY A 429 -1.99 22.42 -13.49
N PHE A 430 -3.06 22.95 -12.90
CA PHE A 430 -3.30 22.84 -11.46
C PHE A 430 -3.52 21.38 -11.03
N LEU A 431 -4.31 20.60 -11.76
CA LEU A 431 -4.63 19.21 -11.40
C LEU A 431 -3.38 18.30 -11.43
N ASN A 432 -2.53 18.44 -12.45
CA ASN A 432 -1.26 17.73 -12.53
C ASN A 432 -0.35 18.06 -11.34
N LEU A 433 -0.17 19.36 -11.05
CA LEU A 433 0.67 19.82 -9.95
C LEU A 433 0.12 19.37 -8.59
N ARG A 434 -1.20 19.46 -8.39
CA ARG A 434 -1.92 18.95 -7.22
C ARG A 434 -1.64 17.47 -7.02
N ARG A 435 -1.79 16.66 -8.08
CA ARG A 435 -1.58 15.21 -8.01
C ARG A 435 -0.15 14.86 -7.63
N GLU A 436 0.82 15.47 -8.31
CA GLU A 436 2.24 15.26 -8.04
C GLU A 436 2.58 15.60 -6.59
N PHE A 437 2.06 16.73 -6.09
CA PHE A 437 2.21 17.15 -4.70
C PHE A 437 1.62 16.13 -3.72
N ILE A 438 0.37 15.67 -3.94
CA ILE A 438 -0.28 14.71 -3.03
C ILE A 438 0.51 13.40 -2.96
N LEU A 439 0.91 12.84 -4.12
CA LEU A 439 1.65 11.58 -4.16
C LEU A 439 3.04 11.72 -3.52
N THR A 440 3.74 12.82 -3.79
CA THR A 440 5.05 13.11 -3.17
C THR A 440 4.90 13.28 -1.66
N ALA A 441 3.90 14.04 -1.19
CA ALA A 441 3.64 14.23 0.23
C ALA A 441 3.33 12.92 0.97
N LEU A 442 2.58 12.00 0.34
CA LEU A 442 2.31 10.67 0.91
C LEU A 442 3.57 9.80 0.94
N ARG A 443 4.40 9.84 -0.11
CA ARG A 443 5.68 9.13 -0.16
C ARG A 443 6.65 9.61 0.93
N THR A 444 6.87 10.93 1.02
CA THR A 444 7.73 11.53 2.05
C THR A 444 7.24 11.15 3.45
N GLU A 445 5.93 11.14 3.68
CA GLU A 445 5.35 10.73 4.96
C GLU A 445 5.60 9.25 5.27
N ALA A 446 5.45 8.35 4.29
CA ALA A 446 5.76 6.93 4.44
C ALA A 446 7.25 6.70 4.78
N HIS A 447 8.15 7.34 4.05
CA HIS A 447 9.59 7.24 4.27
C HIS A 447 10.01 7.83 5.64
N LEU A 448 9.45 8.98 6.02
CA LEU A 448 9.68 9.58 7.32
C LEU A 448 9.23 8.66 8.47
N GLN A 449 8.06 8.04 8.35
CA GLN A 449 7.58 7.07 9.33
C GLN A 449 8.54 5.87 9.46
N MET A 450 8.99 5.30 8.34
CA MET A 450 9.97 4.20 8.35
C MET A 450 11.25 4.58 9.10
N MET A 451 11.77 5.79 8.87
CA MET A 451 12.98 6.31 9.51
C MET A 451 12.80 6.58 11.00
N ILE A 452 11.70 7.21 11.40
CA ILE A 452 11.41 7.42 12.83
C ILE A 452 11.36 6.08 13.56
N VAL A 453 10.65 5.08 13.02
CA VAL A 453 10.54 3.78 13.70
C VAL A 453 11.89 3.05 13.72
N ASN A 454 12.70 3.12 12.65
CA ASN A 454 14.01 2.49 12.60
C ASN A 454 14.97 3.09 13.62
N LEU A 455 15.13 4.42 13.61
CA LEU A 455 16.02 5.13 14.53
C LEU A 455 15.58 4.91 15.98
N ARG A 456 14.29 5.07 16.30
CA ARG A 456 13.80 4.84 17.67
C ARG A 456 14.04 3.42 18.16
N ASN A 457 13.96 2.41 17.30
CA ASN A 457 14.27 1.04 17.71
C ASN A 457 15.78 0.81 17.86
N MET A 458 16.62 1.49 17.07
CA MET A 458 18.06 1.52 17.27
C MET A 458 18.42 2.02 18.68
N PHE A 459 17.79 3.12 19.13
CA PHE A 459 18.01 3.68 20.46
C PHE A 459 17.39 2.87 21.62
N LYS A 460 16.53 1.88 21.33
CA LYS A 460 16.03 0.93 22.34
C LYS A 460 16.96 -0.25 22.57
N GLU A 461 17.93 -0.49 21.68
CA GLU A 461 18.87 -1.59 21.86
C GLU A 461 19.89 -1.26 22.95
N ASN A 462 20.02 -2.17 23.91
CA ASN A 462 20.91 -1.99 25.05
C ASN A 462 22.39 -2.20 24.69
N HIS A 463 22.70 -2.88 23.58
CA HIS A 463 24.07 -3.09 23.12
C HIS A 463 24.14 -3.42 21.62
N PHE A 464 25.27 -3.09 20.99
CA PHE A 464 25.64 -3.49 19.64
C PHE A 464 26.90 -4.37 19.66
N ALA A 465 26.93 -5.42 18.85
CA ALA A 465 28.08 -6.32 18.73
C ALA A 465 29.24 -5.61 18.00
N GLY A 466 30.49 -5.84 18.44
CA GLY A 466 31.69 -5.32 17.77
C GLY A 466 32.23 -3.99 18.28
N GLY A 467 31.57 -3.34 19.25
CA GLY A 467 32.18 -2.26 20.03
C GLY A 467 33.09 -2.85 21.09
N GLY A 468 34.41 -2.70 20.94
CA GLY A 468 35.38 -3.17 21.92
C GLY A 468 35.04 -2.61 23.31
N LYS A 469 34.58 -3.50 24.21
CA LYS A 469 34.03 -3.20 25.55
C LYS A 469 32.69 -2.46 25.47
N GLU A 470 31.68 -3.02 26.14
CA GLU A 470 30.31 -2.46 26.30
C GLU A 470 30.30 -0.98 26.75
N VAL A 471 31.39 -0.51 27.36
CA VAL A 471 31.65 0.88 27.74
C VAL A 471 31.70 1.85 26.54
N GLU A 472 32.34 1.50 25.42
CA GLU A 472 32.59 2.43 24.31
C GLU A 472 31.28 2.90 23.63
N TYR A 473 30.33 1.98 23.48
CA TYR A 473 29.03 2.29 22.91
C TYR A 473 28.28 3.31 23.77
N SER A 474 28.11 3.03 25.07
CA SER A 474 27.37 3.90 25.99
C SER A 474 28.04 5.25 26.26
N TRP A 475 29.38 5.32 26.28
CA TRP A 475 30.11 6.53 26.67
C TRP A 475 30.50 7.44 25.50
N ARG A 476 30.74 6.88 24.30
CA ARG A 476 31.27 7.66 23.16
C ARG A 476 30.38 7.63 21.94
N ARG A 477 29.91 6.45 21.52
CA ARG A 477 29.15 6.32 20.28
C ARG A 477 27.73 6.84 20.45
N LEU A 478 27.04 6.42 21.50
CA LEU A 478 25.65 6.80 21.73
C LEU A 478 25.45 8.33 21.86
N PRO A 479 26.24 9.09 22.64
CA PRO A 479 26.12 10.55 22.66
C PRO A 479 26.32 11.19 21.28
N LYS A 480 27.26 10.69 20.46
CA LYS A 480 27.44 11.17 19.09
C LYS A 480 26.24 10.89 18.20
N LEU A 481 25.63 9.69 18.31
CA LEU A 481 24.43 9.34 17.57
C LEU A 481 23.22 10.20 17.98
N ILE A 482 23.15 10.60 19.25
CA ILE A 482 22.10 11.50 19.74
C ILE A 482 22.24 12.90 19.12
N LEU A 483 23.48 13.38 18.99
CA LEU A 483 23.77 14.63 18.31
C LEU A 483 23.58 14.54 16.78
N GLU A 484 23.79 13.36 16.20
CA GLU A 484 23.62 13.12 14.76
C GLU A 484 22.14 13.03 14.34
N PHE A 485 21.27 12.46 15.19
CA PHE A 485 19.86 12.20 14.85
C PHE A 485 18.84 12.87 15.78
N PRO A 486 18.98 14.16 16.15
CA PRO A 486 18.17 14.78 17.18
C PRO A 486 16.66 14.82 16.83
N ASP A 487 16.30 14.94 15.55
CA ASP A 487 14.90 15.09 15.10
C ASP A 487 14.04 13.85 15.26
N PHE A 488 14.68 12.67 15.24
CA PHE A 488 14.00 11.38 15.21
C PHE A 488 13.83 10.78 16.61
N LEU A 489 14.49 11.38 17.61
CA LEU A 489 14.51 10.91 18.98
C LEU A 489 13.23 11.27 19.76
N PRO A 490 12.84 10.44 20.75
CA PRO A 490 11.84 10.84 21.73
C PRO A 490 12.38 11.95 22.65
N ASN A 491 11.46 12.64 23.36
CA ASN A 491 11.83 13.67 24.36
C ASN A 491 12.68 13.13 25.50
N ILE A 492 12.62 11.83 25.77
CA ILE A 492 13.37 11.16 26.82
C ILE A 492 14.09 9.96 26.20
N VAL A 493 15.41 9.96 26.28
CA VAL A 493 16.26 8.84 25.82
C VAL A 493 17.01 8.30 27.04
N PRO A 494 16.53 7.20 27.66
CA PRO A 494 17.30 6.45 28.62
C PRO A 494 18.31 5.56 27.92
N TYR A 495 19.46 5.38 28.57
CA TYR A 495 20.42 4.35 28.21
C TYR A 495 21.24 3.92 29.41
N TYR A 496 21.82 2.73 29.31
CA TYR A 496 22.63 2.16 30.38
C TYR A 496 24.12 2.39 30.09
N THR A 497 24.85 2.64 31.17
CA THR A 497 26.31 2.66 31.22
C THR A 497 26.77 1.57 32.18
N PRO A 498 28.03 1.12 32.12
CA PRO A 498 28.57 0.18 33.11
C PRO A 498 28.43 0.65 34.56
N THR A 499 28.33 1.96 34.79
CA THR A 499 28.27 2.59 36.11
C THR A 499 26.86 2.97 36.56
N GLY A 500 25.83 2.77 35.73
CA GLY A 500 24.46 3.15 36.07
C GLY A 500 23.59 3.52 34.87
N HIS A 501 22.44 4.12 35.14
CA HIS A 501 21.45 4.49 34.14
C HIS A 501 21.45 6.00 33.90
N VAL A 502 21.45 6.42 32.63
CA VAL A 502 21.39 7.82 32.21
C VAL A 502 20.05 8.07 31.56
N MET A 503 19.37 9.16 31.92
CA MET A 503 18.16 9.65 31.27
C MET A 503 18.45 11.01 30.65
N LEU A 504 18.45 11.07 29.31
CA LEU A 504 18.58 12.35 28.62
C LEU A 504 17.20 12.94 28.38
N ILE A 505 16.99 14.15 28.91
CA ILE A 505 15.82 14.97 28.64
C ILE A 505 16.15 15.85 27.45
N LEU A 506 15.70 15.44 26.27
CA LEU A 506 16.00 16.08 24.99
C LEU A 506 14.91 17.06 24.56
N LYS A 507 13.97 17.44 25.44
CA LYS A 507 12.81 18.26 25.07
C LYS A 507 13.18 19.58 24.39
N GLU A 508 14.20 20.28 24.89
CA GLU A 508 14.68 21.55 24.32
C GLU A 508 15.49 21.34 23.05
N THR A 509 16.44 20.41 23.06
CA THR A 509 17.27 20.04 21.90
C THR A 509 16.42 19.54 20.74
N ARG A 510 15.41 18.72 21.00
CA ARG A 510 14.46 18.24 20.00
C ARG A 510 13.54 19.35 19.54
N LYS A 511 13.04 20.23 20.41
CA LYS A 511 12.23 21.37 19.98
C LYS A 511 13.04 22.28 19.06
N GLN A 512 14.31 22.54 19.38
CA GLN A 512 15.23 23.28 18.51
C GLN A 512 15.47 22.53 17.20
N ALA A 513 15.82 21.25 17.25
CA ALA A 513 16.06 20.44 16.07
C ALA A 513 14.82 20.38 15.16
N ILE A 514 13.63 20.12 15.71
CA ILE A 514 12.32 20.19 15.01
C ILE A 514 12.08 21.56 14.36
N LEU A 515 12.42 22.65 15.04
CA LEU A 515 12.29 24.00 14.50
C LEU A 515 13.31 24.27 13.38
N GLU A 516 14.53 23.73 13.51
CA GLU A 516 15.63 23.82 12.55
C GLU A 516 15.45 22.90 11.33
N THR A 517 14.78 21.75 11.48
CA THR A 517 14.63 20.69 10.47
C THR A 517 13.25 20.65 9.81
N ASN A 518 12.61 21.82 9.65
CA ASN A 518 11.43 21.99 8.81
C ASN A 518 10.12 21.33 9.31
N THR A 519 9.90 21.20 10.63
CA THR A 519 8.60 20.68 11.11
C THR A 519 7.42 21.61 10.77
N TRP A 520 7.69 22.91 10.65
CA TRP A 520 6.76 23.89 10.09
C TRP A 520 6.38 23.56 8.65
N GLN A 521 7.35 23.16 7.83
CA GLN A 521 7.11 22.74 6.46
C GLN A 521 6.24 21.48 6.43
N MET A 522 6.57 20.44 7.22
CA MET A 522 5.79 19.20 7.27
C MET A 522 4.34 19.42 7.72
N THR A 523 4.12 20.36 8.64
CA THR A 523 2.78 20.75 9.09
C THR A 523 2.04 21.45 7.95
N ARG A 524 2.67 22.42 7.29
CA ARG A 524 2.08 23.16 6.15
C ARG A 524 1.77 22.27 4.96
N THR A 525 2.68 21.35 4.59
CA THR A 525 2.48 20.43 3.48
C THR A 525 1.39 19.42 3.79
N SER A 526 1.33 18.91 5.03
CA SER A 526 0.26 18.00 5.46
C SER A 526 -1.09 18.69 5.47
N SER A 527 -1.18 19.90 6.01
CA SER A 527 -2.38 20.74 5.97
C SER A 527 -2.83 20.97 4.52
N LEU A 528 -1.93 21.44 3.65
CA LEU A 528 -2.25 21.67 2.23
C LEU A 528 -2.71 20.40 1.53
N ARG A 529 -2.03 19.27 1.75
CA ARG A 529 -2.45 17.97 1.20
C ARG A 529 -3.88 17.65 1.63
N ASN A 530 -4.21 17.82 2.91
CA ASN A 530 -5.53 17.46 3.42
C ASN A 530 -6.65 18.34 2.86
N MET A 531 -6.36 19.60 2.54
CA MET A 531 -7.31 20.49 1.85
C MET A 531 -7.53 20.06 0.39
N LEU A 532 -6.44 19.73 -0.32
CA LEU A 532 -6.48 19.43 -1.75
C LEU A 532 -6.86 17.97 -2.07
N ASP A 533 -6.63 17.04 -1.16
CA ASP A 533 -6.84 15.61 -1.39
C ASP A 533 -8.31 15.21 -1.29
N THR A 534 -9.13 15.63 -2.25
CA THR A 534 -10.56 15.34 -2.33
C THR A 534 -10.99 15.03 -3.76
N PHE A 535 -12.08 14.26 -3.90
CA PHE A 535 -12.78 14.10 -5.19
C PHE A 535 -13.88 15.13 -5.41
N SER A 536 -14.25 15.89 -4.37
CA SER A 536 -15.32 16.89 -4.44
C SER A 536 -14.87 18.14 -5.20
N PRO A 537 -15.55 18.52 -6.30
CA PRO A 537 -15.30 19.79 -6.99
C PRO A 537 -15.50 20.99 -6.07
N PHE A 538 -16.59 20.99 -5.28
CA PHE A 538 -16.89 22.11 -4.39
C PHE A 538 -15.81 22.30 -3.33
N LYS A 539 -15.39 21.21 -2.68
CA LYS A 539 -14.38 21.24 -1.63
C LYS A 539 -13.01 21.62 -2.18
N LEU A 540 -12.68 21.20 -3.40
CA LEU A 540 -11.45 21.60 -4.08
C LEU A 540 -11.44 23.09 -4.39
N MET A 541 -12.52 23.61 -4.98
CA MET A 541 -12.68 25.04 -5.29
C MET A 541 -12.64 25.89 -4.02
N HIS A 542 -13.36 25.46 -2.97
CA HIS A 542 -13.34 26.14 -1.68
C HIS A 542 -11.94 26.09 -1.03
N ALA A 543 -11.23 24.97 -1.12
CA ALA A 543 -9.86 24.86 -0.62
C ALA A 543 -8.93 25.86 -1.31
N THR A 544 -8.99 25.97 -2.64
CA THR A 544 -8.18 26.93 -3.40
C THR A 544 -8.54 28.37 -3.08
N TRP A 545 -9.83 28.68 -2.90
CA TRP A 545 -10.28 30.02 -2.50
C TRP A 545 -9.79 30.40 -1.10
N VAL A 546 -9.95 29.50 -0.11
CA VAL A 546 -9.44 29.73 1.26
C VAL A 546 -7.92 29.97 1.24
N LEU A 547 -7.21 29.23 0.40
CA LEU A 547 -5.77 29.41 0.25
C LEU A 547 -5.45 30.77 -0.38
N SER A 548 -6.13 31.18 -1.46
CA SER A 548 -5.86 32.46 -2.14
C SER A 548 -6.11 33.69 -1.26
N GLU A 549 -7.08 33.63 -0.37
CA GLU A 549 -7.37 34.71 0.60
C GLU A 549 -6.27 34.88 1.66
N GLY A 550 -5.38 33.89 1.84
CA GLY A 550 -4.21 33.99 2.72
C GLY A 550 -4.50 34.18 4.22
N SER A 551 -5.77 34.13 4.64
CA SER A 551 -6.16 34.31 6.04
C SER A 551 -5.95 33.01 6.83
N ASN A 552 -4.98 33.01 7.75
CA ASN A 552 -4.77 31.92 8.69
C ASN A 552 -6.05 31.59 9.49
N GLU A 553 -6.91 32.58 9.74
CA GLU A 553 -8.19 32.36 10.42
C GLU A 553 -9.18 31.57 9.55
N LEU A 554 -9.27 31.87 8.24
CA LEU A 554 -10.09 31.10 7.31
C LEU A 554 -9.57 29.68 7.12
N ILE A 555 -8.25 29.50 7.09
CA ILE A 555 -7.61 28.18 7.02
C ILE A 555 -7.97 27.35 8.27
N CYS A 556 -7.88 27.93 9.47
CA CYS A 556 -8.27 27.27 10.71
C CYS A 556 -9.77 26.92 10.72
N ARG A 557 -10.65 27.86 10.36
CA ARG A 557 -12.10 27.61 10.25
C ARG A 557 -12.43 26.53 9.23
N TYR A 558 -11.71 26.45 8.12
CA TYR A 558 -11.87 25.39 7.13
C TYR A 558 -11.50 24.01 7.71
N PHE A 559 -10.41 23.93 8.48
CA PHE A 559 -10.07 22.69 9.18
C PHE A 559 -11.12 22.28 10.20
N ASP A 560 -11.72 23.24 10.92
CA ASP A 560 -12.82 22.98 11.84
C ASP A 560 -14.07 22.50 11.09
N SER A 561 -14.41 23.11 9.95
CA SER A 561 -15.56 22.69 9.13
C SER A 561 -15.38 21.33 8.46
N LEU A 562 -14.14 20.92 8.17
CA LEU A 562 -13.84 19.56 7.68
C LEU A 562 -14.12 18.46 8.72
N ASN A 563 -14.11 18.81 10.01
CA ASN A 563 -14.37 17.90 11.11
C ASN A 563 -15.86 17.89 11.54
N ASP A 564 -16.64 18.88 11.12
CA ASP A 564 -18.09 18.94 11.38
C ASP A 564 -18.88 19.72 10.30
N PRO A 565 -19.28 19.07 9.19
CA PRO A 565 -20.14 19.66 8.17
C PRO A 565 -21.62 19.76 8.61
N SER A 566 -21.95 19.38 9.85
CA SER A 566 -23.28 19.63 10.42
C SER A 566 -23.40 21.00 11.09
N ALA A 567 -22.31 21.79 11.12
CA ALA A 567 -22.36 23.21 11.39
C ALA A 567 -23.25 23.89 10.33
N GLU A 568 -24.47 24.22 10.74
CA GLU A 568 -25.53 24.82 9.92
C GLU A 568 -24.97 26.00 9.10
N ASN A 569 -25.03 25.88 7.75
CA ASN A 569 -24.79 26.90 6.69
C ASN A 569 -23.69 26.61 5.65
N VAL A 570 -23.01 25.46 5.64
CA VAL A 570 -22.09 25.13 4.52
C VAL A 570 -22.79 24.26 3.48
N THR A 571 -23.14 24.83 2.32
CA THR A 571 -23.57 24.07 1.13
C THR A 571 -22.41 23.19 0.66
N VAL A 572 -22.42 21.90 0.98
CA VAL A 572 -21.42 20.93 0.50
C VAL A 572 -22.03 20.02 -0.56
N ASP A 573 -21.25 19.68 -1.60
CA ASP A 573 -21.68 18.68 -2.56
C ASP A 573 -21.78 17.27 -1.92
N TRP A 574 -22.44 16.37 -2.63
CA TRP A 574 -22.71 15.03 -2.11
C TRP A 574 -21.43 14.19 -1.94
N VAL A 575 -20.36 14.46 -2.70
CA VAL A 575 -19.06 13.76 -2.60
C VAL A 575 -18.34 14.19 -1.33
N ALA A 576 -18.33 15.48 -1.00
CA ALA A 576 -17.78 15.98 0.26
C ALA A 576 -18.51 15.38 1.46
N LYS A 577 -19.84 15.24 1.36
CA LYS A 577 -20.66 14.58 2.40
C LYS A 577 -20.34 13.08 2.50
N ASP A 578 -20.15 12.39 1.39
CA ASP A 578 -19.75 10.97 1.34
C ASP A 578 -18.37 10.74 1.97
N GLU A 579 -17.36 11.55 1.60
CA GLU A 579 -16.02 11.49 2.20
C GLU A 579 -16.09 11.65 3.72
N PHE A 580 -16.87 12.63 4.21
CA PHE A 580 -17.05 12.87 5.63
C PHE A 580 -17.75 11.72 6.34
N ASN A 581 -18.87 11.24 5.79
CA ASN A 581 -19.66 10.16 6.38
C ASN A 581 -18.87 8.85 6.43
N THR A 582 -18.15 8.52 5.35
CA THR A 582 -17.29 7.33 5.28
C THR A 582 -16.24 7.36 6.38
N ARG A 583 -15.58 8.51 6.56
CA ARG A 583 -14.60 8.69 7.65
C ARG A 583 -15.25 8.59 9.02
N LYS A 584 -16.34 9.33 9.26
CA LYS A 584 -17.06 9.32 10.55
C LYS A 584 -17.51 7.92 10.93
N TRP A 585 -18.04 7.16 9.98
CA TRP A 585 -18.43 5.77 10.18
C TRP A 585 -17.21 4.91 10.57
N ARG A 586 -16.11 4.98 9.82
CA ARG A 586 -14.87 4.21 10.13
C ARG A 586 -14.30 4.53 11.51
N LEU A 587 -14.21 5.81 11.88
CA LEU A 587 -13.62 6.21 13.15
C LEU A 587 -14.51 5.86 14.36
N ASN A 588 -15.83 5.78 14.15
CA ASN A 588 -16.77 5.40 15.20
C ASN A 588 -16.87 3.88 15.39
N GLU A 589 -16.62 3.11 14.35
CA GLU A 589 -16.68 1.66 14.34
C GLU A 589 -15.65 1.07 15.33
N PRO A 590 -16.07 0.39 16.42
CA PRO A 590 -15.19 -0.05 17.51
C PRO A 590 -14.04 -0.93 17.05
N SER A 591 -14.24 -1.69 15.97
CA SER A 591 -13.21 -2.53 15.37
C SER A 591 -12.04 -1.73 14.76
N TYR A 592 -12.16 -0.41 14.59
CA TYR A 592 -11.08 0.51 14.19
C TYR A 592 -10.44 1.26 15.38
N ARG A 593 -10.91 1.08 16.63
CA ARG A 593 -10.49 1.93 17.77
C ARG A 593 -9.12 1.59 18.40
N ASP A 594 -8.59 0.35 18.35
CA ASP A 594 -7.15 -0.04 18.52
C ASP A 594 -7.00 -1.60 18.53
N PRO A 595 -5.83 -2.26 18.22
CA PRO A 595 -4.49 -1.96 18.72
C PRO A 595 -3.42 -2.03 17.62
N TYR A 596 -3.08 -0.90 16.96
CA TYR A 596 -1.83 -0.91 16.21
C TYR A 596 -0.67 -0.97 17.22
N PRO A 597 0.35 -1.85 16.99
CA PRO A 597 1.55 -1.89 17.84
C PRO A 597 2.19 -0.49 17.88
N PRO A 598 3.08 -0.20 18.85
CA PRO A 598 3.68 1.12 18.99
C PRO A 598 4.26 1.62 17.65
N SER A 599 3.54 2.55 17.02
CA SER A 599 3.95 3.25 15.80
C SER A 599 4.83 4.44 16.18
N ALA A 600 5.39 5.14 15.18
CA ALA A 600 6.12 6.39 15.42
C ALA A 600 5.27 7.44 16.15
N ASP A 601 3.94 7.31 16.07
CA ASP A 601 2.98 8.31 16.53
C ASP A 601 2.34 7.93 17.88
N ARG A 602 2.77 6.82 18.53
CA ARG A 602 2.27 6.50 19.88
C ARG A 602 2.62 7.65 20.84
N PRO A 603 1.69 8.05 21.73
CA PRO A 603 1.95 9.08 22.73
C PRO A 603 3.17 8.72 23.57
N GLU A 604 3.98 9.73 23.89
CA GLU A 604 5.24 9.58 24.65
C GLU A 604 5.02 8.92 26.02
N SER A 605 3.84 9.07 26.62
CA SER A 605 3.45 8.42 27.88
C SER A 605 3.38 6.89 27.80
N GLY A 606 3.26 6.32 26.59
CA GLY A 606 3.31 4.87 26.34
C GLY A 606 4.70 4.37 25.95
N TRP A 607 5.70 5.26 25.87
CA TRP A 607 7.09 4.89 25.73
C TRP A 607 7.61 4.48 27.10
N SER A 608 7.55 3.18 27.41
CA SER A 608 8.20 2.65 28.60
C SER A 608 9.66 2.32 28.28
N PRO A 609 10.62 2.78 29.09
CA PRO A 609 11.98 2.26 29.04
C PRO A 609 11.94 0.74 29.19
N TRP A 610 12.90 0.03 28.59
CA TRP A 610 13.13 -1.35 28.96
C TRP A 610 13.41 -1.41 30.48
N PRO A 611 12.66 -2.22 31.26
CA PRO A 611 12.66 -2.14 32.73
C PRO A 611 13.94 -2.64 33.40
N GLY A 612 15.01 -2.90 32.65
CA GLY A 612 16.23 -3.50 33.17
C GLY A 612 16.13 -5.04 33.26
N PRO A 613 17.25 -5.72 33.52
CA PRO A 613 17.19 -7.03 34.14
C PRO A 613 16.58 -6.85 35.55
N PRO A 614 15.87 -7.85 36.10
CA PRO A 614 15.47 -7.80 37.50
C PRO A 614 16.71 -7.59 38.37
N PRO A 615 16.62 -6.82 39.46
CA PRO A 615 17.73 -6.68 40.39
C PRO A 615 18.22 -8.07 40.82
N PRO A 616 19.54 -8.27 40.99
CA PRO A 616 20.06 -9.55 41.47
C PRO A 616 19.30 -9.94 42.75
N ARG A 617 18.81 -11.18 42.81
CA ARG A 617 18.10 -11.71 43.98
C ARG A 617 19.00 -11.52 45.20
N GLY A 618 18.71 -10.50 46.02
CA GLY A 618 19.52 -10.16 47.19
C GLY A 618 19.52 -8.68 47.58
N SER A 619 19.23 -7.74 46.67
CA SER A 619 19.18 -6.32 47.02
C SER A 619 17.77 -5.88 47.45
N GLN A 620 17.32 -6.33 48.63
CA GLN A 620 16.30 -5.58 49.38
C GLN A 620 17.02 -4.41 50.05
N ILE A 621 16.93 -3.23 49.46
CA ILE A 621 17.23 -1.98 50.17
C ILE A 621 16.08 -1.78 51.16
N ARG A 622 16.36 -1.97 52.45
CA ARG A 622 15.47 -1.54 53.53
C ARG A 622 15.48 -0.01 53.55
N TYR A 623 14.28 0.58 53.48
CA TYR A 623 14.04 2.00 53.67
C TYR A 623 14.53 2.50 55.02
#